data_AF-A0A8T4MFN1-F1
#
_entry.id   AF-A0A8T4MFN1-F1
#
_cell.length_a   1.000
_cell.length_b   1.000
_cell.length_c   1.000
_cell.angle_alpha   90.00
_cell.angle_beta   90.00
_cell.angle_gamma   90.00
#
_symmetry.space_group_name_H-M   'P 1'
#
loop_
_entity.id
_entity.type
_entity.pdbx_description
1 polymer ?
#
loop_
_entity_poly.entity_id
_entity_poly.type
_entity_poly.pdbx_seq_one_letter_code
_entity_poly.pdbx_strand_id
1 'polypeptide(L)'
;MANPIIIVIVALLVLWLFVKFKEIRHRLFGTVILLLILSMFLSASYVIKKNSLDLREEGSFGKFTKYYMVWIGGIFSSAKQITGSVASYDWGSVKSPDIDYLPNSGQNNSNSSAQSPE
;
A
#
# COMPACT_ATOMS: atom_id res chain seq x y z
N MET A 1 17.07 5.75 28.43
CA MET A 1 16.73 4.63 27.53
C MET A 1 15.27 4.29 27.78
N ALA A 2 14.38 4.47 26.80
CA ALA A 2 12.97 4.11 27.02
C ALA A 2 12.88 2.59 27.22
N ASN A 3 12.41 2.17 28.39
CA ASN A 3 12.32 0.75 28.71
C ASN A 3 11.31 0.08 27.77
N PRO A 4 11.63 -1.07 27.15
CA PRO A 4 10.71 -1.79 26.28
C PRO A 4 9.40 -2.14 27.01
N ILE A 5 9.47 -2.29 28.33
CA ILE A 5 8.33 -2.49 29.23
C ILE A 5 7.32 -1.33 29.16
N ILE A 6 7.80 -0.08 29.10
CA ILE A 6 6.92 1.10 29.03
C ILE A 6 6.17 1.12 27.69
N ILE A 7 6.84 0.73 26.60
CA ILE A 7 6.24 0.67 25.26
C ILE A 7 5.12 -0.38 25.22
N VAL A 8 5.36 -1.56 25.81
CA VAL A 8 4.36 -2.63 25.89
C VAL A 8 3.16 -2.23 26.76
N ILE A 9 3.39 -1.55 27.88
CA ILE A 9 2.32 -1.05 28.76
C ILE A 9 1.44 -0.02 28.05
N VAL A 10 2.04 0.93 27.34
CA VAL A 10 1.29 1.93 26.57
C VAL A 10 0.47 1.25 25.47
N ALA A 11 1.05 0.27 24.77
CA ALA A 11 0.33 -0.50 23.75
C ALA A 11 -0.87 -1.27 24.33
N LEU A 12 -0.72 -1.88 25.52
CA LEU A 12 -1.80 -2.59 26.21
C LEU A 12 -2.90 -1.65 26.71
N LEU A 13 -2.54 -0.47 27.24
CA LEU A 13 -3.50 0.56 27.64
C LEU A 13 -4.31 1.07 26.45
N VAL A 14 -3.65 1.28 25.31
CA VAL A 14 -4.26 1.65 24.04
C VAL A 14 -5.24 0.57 23.57
N LEU A 15 -4.83 -0.71 23.60
CA LEU A 15 -5.67 -1.85 23.23
C LEU A 15 -6.89 -1.98 24.16
N TRP A 16 -6.70 -1.76 25.47
CA TRP A 16 -7.76 -1.82 26.47
C TRP A 16 -8.78 -0.68 26.31
N LEU A 17 -8.30 0.54 26.06
CA LEU A 17 -9.15 1.69 25.68
C LEU A 17 -9.98 1.35 24.44
N PHE A 18 -9.39 0.68 23.48
CA PHE A 18 -10.03 0.27 22.24
C PHE A 18 -11.20 -0.71 22.43
N VAL A 19 -11.03 -1.71 23.31
CA VAL A 19 -12.07 -2.71 23.63
C VAL A 19 -13.28 -2.06 24.32
N LYS A 20 -13.05 -0.99 25.10
CA LYS A 20 -14.07 -0.36 25.94
C LYS A 20 -15.06 0.53 25.16
N PHE A 21 -14.71 1.01 23.96
CA PHE A 21 -15.57 1.91 23.18
C PHE A 21 -16.43 1.12 22.17
N LYS A 22 -17.71 0.92 22.52
CA LYS A 22 -18.67 -0.03 21.88
C LYS A 22 -19.64 0.58 20.85
N GLU A 23 -19.47 1.83 20.39
CA GLU A 23 -20.40 2.45 19.41
C GLU A 23 -19.73 2.83 18.07
N ILE A 24 -20.36 2.41 16.97
CA ILE A 24 -19.73 2.08 15.67
C ILE A 24 -19.43 3.29 14.77
N ARG A 25 -20.08 4.44 14.97
CA ARG A 25 -20.02 5.55 13.99
C ARG A 25 -18.84 6.52 14.17
N HIS A 26 -18.36 6.75 15.40
CA HIS A 26 -17.09 7.48 15.68
C HIS A 26 -15.87 6.55 15.81
N ARG A 27 -16.09 5.24 15.69
CA ARG A 27 -15.16 4.16 16.05
C ARG A 27 -13.95 4.06 15.13
N LEU A 28 -14.16 4.21 13.82
CA LEU A 28 -13.09 4.11 12.81
C LEU A 28 -12.17 5.33 12.84
N PHE A 29 -12.74 6.52 13.01
CA PHE A 29 -11.95 7.75 13.02
C PHE A 29 -11.01 7.81 14.23
N GLY A 30 -11.52 7.51 15.43
CA GLY A 30 -10.70 7.44 16.64
C GLY A 30 -9.62 6.35 16.56
N THR A 31 -9.96 5.20 15.99
CA THR A 31 -9.02 4.11 15.72
C THR A 31 -7.87 4.54 14.81
N VAL A 32 -8.21 5.12 13.66
CA VAL A 32 -7.24 5.52 12.64
C VAL A 32 -6.34 6.61 13.19
N ILE A 33 -6.88 7.57 13.93
CA ILE A 33 -6.10 8.63 14.58
C ILE A 33 -5.17 8.05 15.64
N LEU A 34 -5.64 7.12 16.47
CA LEU A 34 -4.82 6.50 17.50
C LEU A 34 -3.69 5.67 16.90
N LEU A 35 -3.99 4.89 15.85
CA LEU A 35 -3.00 4.15 15.07
C LEU A 35 -1.98 5.12 14.43
N LEU A 36 -2.45 6.24 13.90
CA LEU A 36 -1.61 7.25 13.27
C LEU A 36 -0.67 7.92 14.28
N ILE A 37 -1.16 8.27 15.47
CA ILE A 37 -0.36 8.83 16.56
C ILE A 37 0.68 7.80 17.03
N LEU A 38 0.28 6.55 17.24
CA LEU A 38 1.18 5.49 17.66
C LEU A 38 2.28 5.23 16.61
N SER A 39 1.88 5.17 15.34
CA SER A 39 2.78 5.04 14.21
C SER A 39 3.76 6.21 14.12
N MET A 40 3.30 7.46 14.30
CA MET A 40 4.18 8.64 14.37
C MET A 40 5.19 8.52 15.51
N PHE A 41 4.78 8.09 16.70
CA PHE A 41 5.68 7.94 17.84
C PHE A 41 6.75 6.87 17.61
N LEU A 42 6.36 5.70 17.09
CA LEU A 42 7.27 4.62 16.70
C LEU A 42 8.27 5.11 15.66
N SER A 43 7.80 5.88 14.69
CA SER A 43 8.60 6.43 13.60
C SER A 43 9.61 7.48 14.07
N ALA A 44 9.19 8.40 14.94
CA ALA A 44 10.07 9.36 15.58
C ALA A 44 11.16 8.63 16.39
N SER A 45 10.78 7.62 17.17
CA SER A 45 11.71 6.79 17.92
C SER A 45 12.72 6.07 17.02
N TYR A 46 12.27 5.56 15.87
CA TYR A 46 13.13 4.95 14.86
C TYR A 46 14.14 5.94 14.27
N VAL A 47 13.70 7.15 13.91
CA VAL A 47 14.57 8.21 13.37
C VAL A 47 15.61 8.65 14.40
N ILE A 48 15.22 8.82 15.67
CA ILE A 48 16.13 9.19 16.77
C ILE A 48 17.20 8.12 16.95
N LYS A 49 16.82 6.84 17.00
CA LYS A 49 17.76 5.72 17.15
C LYS A 49 18.68 5.57 15.94
N LYS A 50 18.14 5.65 14.73
CA LYS A 50 18.90 5.45 13.49
C LYS A 50 19.98 6.52 13.28
N ASN A 51 19.70 7.75 13.70
CA ASN A 51 20.61 8.88 13.51
C ASN A 51 21.38 9.24 14.80
N SER A 52 21.31 8.38 15.83
CA SER A 52 21.96 8.56 17.14
C SER A 52 21.77 9.97 17.71
N LEU A 53 20.56 10.51 17.58
CA LEU A 53 20.27 11.89 17.99
C LEU A 53 20.07 11.96 19.50
N ASP A 54 20.84 12.82 20.16
CA ASP A 54 20.57 13.20 21.54
C ASP A 54 19.69 14.46 21.57
N LEU A 55 18.41 14.27 21.91
CA LEU A 55 17.44 15.37 21.99
C LEU A 55 17.70 16.33 23.17
N ARG A 56 18.65 16.02 24.06
CA ARG A 56 19.00 16.86 25.21
C ARG A 56 20.04 17.93 24.84
N GLU A 57 20.69 17.79 23.69
CA GLU A 57 21.69 18.74 23.20
C GLU A 57 21.00 19.94 22.51
N GLU A 58 21.48 21.15 22.80
CA GLU A 58 20.99 22.36 22.15
C GLU A 58 21.25 22.30 20.63
N GLY A 59 20.20 22.56 19.83
CA GLY A 59 20.27 22.47 18.36
C GLY A 59 19.99 21.07 17.78
N SER A 60 19.95 20.01 18.59
CA SER A 60 19.59 18.66 18.12
C SER A 60 18.12 18.54 17.72
N PHE A 61 17.24 19.41 18.22
CA PHE A 61 15.84 19.49 17.78
C PHE A 61 15.72 19.86 16.29
N GLY A 62 16.52 20.83 15.82
CA GLY A 62 16.52 21.22 14.40
C GLY A 62 16.99 20.09 13.48
N LYS A 63 18.02 19.34 13.91
CA LYS A 63 18.49 18.13 13.21
C LYS A 63 17.40 17.06 13.19
N PHE A 64 16.77 16.78 14.33
CA PHE A 64 15.66 15.82 14.43
C PHE A 64 14.53 16.17 13.46
N THR A 65 14.04 17.41 13.47
CA THR A 65 12.95 17.83 12.59
C THR A 65 13.34 17.66 11.12
N LYS A 66 14.58 18.01 10.75
CA LYS A 66 15.07 17.79 9.38
C LYS A 66 15.05 16.30 9.00
N TYR A 67 15.60 15.43 9.84
CA TYR A 67 15.62 13.99 9.57
C TYR A 67 14.22 13.37 9.54
N TYR A 68 13.34 13.80 10.45
CA TYR A 68 11.96 13.34 10.51
C TYR A 68 11.17 13.79 9.28
N MET A 69 11.34 15.04 8.83
CA MET A 69 10.71 15.54 7.60
C MET A 69 11.20 14.82 6.34
N VAL A 70 12.50 14.53 6.24
CA VAL A 70 13.04 13.72 5.13
C VAL A 70 12.43 12.31 5.13
N TRP A 71 12.30 11.70 6.31
CA TRP A 71 11.70 10.38 6.44
C TRP A 71 10.21 10.38 6.06
N ILE A 72 9.42 11.35 6.53
CA ILE A 72 8.01 11.52 6.14
C ILE A 72 7.88 11.76 4.64
N GLY A 73 8.72 12.64 4.07
CA GLY A 73 8.72 12.93 2.63
C GLY A 73 9.01 11.69 1.79
N GLY A 74 9.92 10.83 2.25
CA GLY A 74 10.20 9.54 1.63
C GLY A 74 8.96 8.63 1.60
N ILE A 75 8.23 8.53 2.71
CA ILE A 75 7.00 7.73 2.78
C ILE A 75 5.92 8.29 1.86
N PHE A 76 5.74 9.60 1.84
CA PHE A 76 4.74 10.23 0.98
C PHE A 76 5.05 9.99 -0.51
N SER A 77 6.33 10.07 -0.91
CA SER A 77 6.78 9.74 -2.26
C SER A 77 6.48 8.29 -2.61
N SER A 78 6.81 7.34 -1.71
CA SER A 78 6.51 5.93 -1.90
C SER A 78 5.01 5.65 -1.98
N ALA A 79 4.21 6.28 -1.12
CA ALA A 79 2.76 6.15 -1.13
C ALA A 79 2.17 6.67 -2.45
N LYS A 80 2.66 7.81 -2.94
CA LYS A 80 2.26 8.35 -4.26
C LYS A 80 2.62 7.40 -5.40
N GLN A 81 3.80 6.80 -5.36
CA GLN A 81 4.21 5.80 -6.37
C GLN A 81 3.30 4.58 -6.36
N ILE A 82 3.04 4.00 -5.18
CA ILE A 82 2.16 2.83 -5.06
C ILE A 82 0.76 3.17 -5.56
N THR A 83 0.17 4.27 -5.09
CA THR A 83 -1.18 4.69 -5.51
C THR A 83 -1.22 5.03 -7.00
N GLY A 84 -0.18 5.65 -7.55
CA GLY A 84 -0.08 5.94 -8.98
C GLY A 84 0.01 4.68 -9.83
N SER A 85 0.84 3.71 -9.42
CA SER A 85 0.94 2.41 -10.08
C SER A 85 -0.38 1.66 -10.04
N VAL A 86 -1.04 1.61 -8.87
CA VAL A 86 -2.35 0.98 -8.68
C VAL A 86 -3.43 1.68 -9.51
N ALA A 87 -3.44 3.01 -9.57
CA ALA A 87 -4.36 3.76 -10.42
C ALA A 87 -4.13 3.52 -11.93
N SER A 88 -2.90 3.24 -12.34
CA SER A 88 -2.56 2.92 -13.74
C SER A 88 -2.91 1.49 -14.15
N TYR A 89 -3.27 0.62 -13.20
CA TYR A 89 -3.78 -0.70 -13.55
C TYR A 89 -5.12 -0.58 -14.29
N ASP A 90 -5.30 -1.41 -15.30
CA ASP A 90 -6.57 -1.54 -15.98
C ASP A 90 -7.52 -2.38 -15.10
N TRP A 91 -8.43 -1.69 -14.41
CA TRP A 91 -9.40 -2.30 -13.51
C TRP A 91 -10.57 -2.97 -14.23
N GLY A 92 -10.64 -2.86 -15.57
CA GLY A 92 -11.85 -3.21 -16.32
C GLY A 92 -11.67 -3.88 -17.68
N SER A 93 -10.48 -3.94 -18.29
CA SER A 93 -10.34 -4.51 -19.63
C SER A 93 -9.77 -5.93 -19.62
N VAL A 94 -10.57 -6.87 -19.12
CA VAL A 94 -10.56 -8.18 -19.78
C VAL A 94 -11.30 -7.97 -21.09
N LYS A 95 -10.55 -7.69 -22.17
CA LYS A 95 -11.11 -7.91 -23.52
C LYS A 95 -11.48 -9.38 -23.57
N SER A 96 -12.77 -9.68 -23.55
CA SER A 96 -13.26 -10.99 -23.97
C SER A 96 -12.53 -11.31 -25.28
N PRO A 97 -11.85 -12.47 -25.41
CA PRO A 97 -11.34 -12.87 -26.70
C PRO A 97 -12.54 -12.91 -27.64
N ASP A 98 -12.60 -11.97 -28.59
CA ASP A 98 -13.64 -11.94 -29.61
C ASP A 98 -13.66 -13.32 -30.28
N ILE A 99 -14.71 -14.09 -30.02
CA ILE A 99 -14.96 -15.39 -30.67
C ILE A 99 -15.55 -15.09 -32.05
N ASP A 100 -14.84 -14.31 -32.85
CA ASP A 100 -15.19 -13.99 -34.25
C ASP A 100 -14.33 -14.75 -35.25
N TYR A 101 -13.41 -15.61 -34.78
CA TYR A 101 -12.67 -16.55 -35.62
C TYR A 101 -13.19 -17.98 -35.44
N LEU A 102 -14.40 -18.24 -35.93
CA LEU A 102 -14.73 -19.58 -36.41
C LEU A 102 -14.52 -19.60 -37.93
N PRO A 103 -13.47 -20.25 -38.45
CA PRO A 103 -13.38 -20.50 -39.88
C PRO A 103 -14.53 -21.43 -40.28
N ASN A 104 -15.37 -20.95 -41.18
CA ASN A 104 -16.42 -21.72 -41.83
C ASN A 104 -15.82 -22.95 -42.52
N SER A 105 -15.84 -24.10 -41.84
CA SER A 105 -15.52 -25.41 -42.39
C SER A 105 -16.78 -26.05 -43.01
N GLY A 106 -17.42 -25.30 -43.92
CA GLY A 106 -18.43 -25.83 -44.81
C GLY A 106 -17.79 -26.64 -45.92
N GLN A 107 -17.82 -27.96 -45.77
CA GLN A 107 -17.66 -28.93 -46.86
C GLN A 107 -18.41 -28.50 -48.13
N ASN A 108 -17.75 -28.52 -49.28
CA ASN A 108 -18.33 -29.26 -50.41
C ASN A 108 -17.27 -29.73 -51.41
N ASN A 109 -17.03 -31.03 -51.38
CA ASN A 109 -16.46 -31.80 -52.49
C ASN A 109 -17.46 -31.82 -53.64
N SER A 110 -17.03 -31.56 -54.88
CA SER A 110 -17.37 -32.39 -56.05
C SER A 110 -16.77 -31.85 -57.35
N ASN A 111 -16.26 -32.79 -58.15
CA ASN A 111 -15.85 -32.73 -59.57
C ASN A 111 -14.38 -32.29 -59.77
N SER A 112 -13.38 -33.14 -60.06
CA SER A 112 -13.33 -34.36 -60.88
C SER A 112 -14.10 -34.25 -62.19
N SER A 113 -13.45 -33.77 -63.25
CA SER A 113 -13.12 -34.59 -64.44
C SER A 113 -12.66 -33.74 -65.64
N ALA A 114 -11.65 -34.28 -66.33
CA ALA A 114 -11.14 -33.95 -67.67
C ALA A 114 -10.40 -32.60 -67.82
N GLN A 115 -9.25 -32.48 -68.49
CA GLN A 115 -8.80 -33.20 -69.67
C GLN A 115 -7.31 -32.89 -69.97
N SER A 116 -6.49 -33.91 -70.24
CA SER A 116 -5.56 -33.98 -71.39
C SER A 116 -4.64 -35.20 -71.25
N PRO A 117 -4.65 -36.08 -72.26
CA PRO A 117 -3.40 -36.67 -72.70
C PRO A 117 -3.16 -36.34 -74.19
N GLU A 118 -1.86 -36.13 -74.46
CA GLU A 118 -1.16 -36.02 -75.76
C GLU A 118 -1.26 -34.70 -76.54
#